data_AF-A0A9E1ZZM9-F1
#
_entry.id   AF-A0A9E1ZZM9-F1
#
_cell.length_a   1.000
_cell.length_b   1.000
_cell.length_c   1.000
_cell.angle_alpha   90.00
_cell.angle_beta   90.00
_cell.angle_gamma   90.00
#
_symmetry.space_group_name_H-M   'P 1'
#
loop_
_entity.id
_entity.type
_entity.pdbx_description
1 polymer ?
#
loop_
_entity_poly.entity_id
_entity_poly.type
_entity_poly.pdbx_seq_one_letter_code
_entity_poly.pdbx_strand_id
1 'polypeptide(L)'
;QDSPLETPGAHHPIAVHHHATNRKHLMLGRRPHALITDMELNDSEALLDDLWEHATQEKFAWRHEWKVGDLLIWDNWSTMHHRNPFDDSQRRIMHRTQIKGVVPH
;
A
#
# COMPACT_ATOMS: atom_id res chain seq x y z
N GLN A 1 -22.41 3.91 3.96
CA GLN A 1 -20.96 3.78 3.71
C GLN A 1 -20.53 5.09 3.12
N ASP A 2 -19.53 5.75 3.71
CA ASP A 2 -19.17 7.12 3.37
C ASP A 2 -18.58 7.18 1.95
N SER A 3 -19.05 8.13 1.14
CA SER A 3 -18.58 8.32 -0.24
C SER A 3 -17.08 8.68 -0.24
N PRO A 4 -16.24 8.13 -1.14
CA PRO A 4 -14.85 8.58 -1.27
C PRO A 4 -14.72 10.08 -1.57
N LEU A 5 -15.78 10.73 -2.07
CA LEU A 5 -15.83 12.18 -2.28
C LEU A 5 -15.89 12.99 -0.97
N GLU A 6 -16.38 12.39 0.11
CA GLU A 6 -16.60 13.06 1.40
C GLU A 6 -15.63 12.55 2.48
N THR A 7 -14.86 11.49 2.20
CA THR A 7 -13.89 10.91 3.12
C THR A 7 -12.66 11.83 3.25
N PRO A 8 -12.34 12.34 4.46
CA PRO A 8 -11.12 13.10 4.68
C PRO A 8 -9.89 12.22 4.41
N GLY A 9 -8.93 12.74 3.65
CA GLY A 9 -7.72 12.01 3.27
C GLY A 9 -6.58 12.92 2.86
N ALA A 10 -5.36 12.37 2.83
CA ALA A 10 -4.21 13.07 2.28
C ALA A 10 -4.16 12.89 0.75
N HIS A 11 -3.85 13.98 0.04
CA HIS A 11 -3.62 13.95 -1.39
C HIS A 11 -2.16 13.62 -1.68
N HIS A 12 -1.96 12.65 -2.56
CA HIS A 12 -0.66 12.12 -2.90
C HIS A 12 -0.60 11.79 -4.39
N PRO A 13 0.54 12.03 -5.08
CA PRO A 13 0.66 11.65 -6.47
C PRO A 13 0.63 10.13 -6.60
N ILE A 14 -0.17 9.60 -7.53
CA ILE A 14 -0.30 8.15 -7.72
C ILE A 14 0.96 7.51 -8.30
N ALA A 15 1.76 8.28 -9.05
CA ALA A 15 3.04 7.88 -9.59
C ALA A 15 4.12 8.85 -9.10
N VAL A 16 5.10 8.33 -8.36
CA VAL A 16 6.13 9.11 -7.66
C VAL A 16 7.52 8.57 -7.95
N HIS A 17 8.53 9.44 -7.86
CA HIS A 17 9.93 9.01 -7.96
C HIS A 17 10.46 8.66 -6.57
N HIS A 18 11.11 7.51 -6.44
CA HIS A 18 11.72 7.10 -5.19
C HIS A 18 12.88 8.04 -4.82
N HIS A 19 12.79 8.72 -3.68
CA HIS A 19 13.73 9.79 -3.28
C HIS A 19 15.22 9.41 -3.37
N ALA A 20 15.58 8.15 -3.07
CA ALA A 20 16.98 7.70 -3.10
C ALA A 20 17.42 7.03 -4.42
N THR A 21 16.49 6.49 -5.22
CA THR A 21 16.83 5.67 -6.40
C THR A 21 16.35 6.28 -7.71
N ASN A 22 15.52 7.32 -7.64
CA ASN A 22 14.86 7.98 -8.76
C ASN A 22 14.04 7.04 -9.67
N ARG A 23 13.73 5.82 -9.20
CA ARG A 23 12.85 4.91 -9.93
C ARG A 23 11.39 5.31 -9.71
N LYS A 24 10.58 5.22 -10.77
CA LYS A 24 9.13 5.42 -10.66
C LYS A 24 8.50 4.25 -9.92
N HIS A 25 7.56 4.55 -9.04
CA HIS A 25 6.73 3.56 -8.35
C HIS A 25 5.30 4.06 -8.25
N LEU A 26 4.40 3.10 -8.10
CA LEU A 26 2.98 3.34 -7.88
C LEU A 26 2.72 3.49 -6.37
N MET A 27 2.07 4.57 -5.98
CA MET A 27 1.67 4.82 -4.60
C MET A 27 0.15 4.75 -4.48
N LEU A 28 -0.35 3.56 -4.13
CA LEU A 28 -1.78 3.31 -3.97
C LEU A 28 -2.22 3.55 -2.51
N GLY A 29 -3.32 4.30 -2.35
CA GLY A 29 -4.02 4.47 -1.07
C GLY A 29 -4.85 3.25 -0.70
N ARG A 30 -5.35 3.18 0.54
CA ARG A 30 -6.17 2.04 1.01
C ARG A 30 -7.51 1.95 0.26
N ARG A 31 -8.02 0.73 0.14
CA ARG A 31 -9.40 0.42 -0.29
C ARG A 31 -10.22 -0.08 0.91
N PRO A 32 -11.54 0.21 0.97
CA PRO A 32 -12.28 1.17 0.14
C PRO A 32 -11.95 2.64 0.47
N HIS A 33 -12.59 3.58 -0.23
CA HIS A 33 -12.51 5.05 -0.02
C HIS A 33 -11.30 5.79 -0.60
N ALA A 34 -10.65 5.24 -1.63
CA ALA A 34 -9.67 5.98 -2.43
C ALA A 34 -10.34 6.67 -3.62
N LEU A 35 -9.83 7.85 -3.99
CA LEU A 35 -10.26 8.62 -5.15
C LEU A 35 -9.01 9.14 -5.88
N ILE A 36 -8.97 9.00 -7.20
CA ILE A 36 -8.05 9.74 -8.05
C ILE A 36 -8.68 11.12 -8.25
N THR A 37 -8.05 12.15 -7.69
CA THR A 37 -8.52 13.53 -7.85
C THR A 37 -8.55 13.90 -9.33
N ASP A 38 -9.51 14.75 -9.70
CA ASP A 38 -9.71 15.24 -11.06
C ASP A 38 -10.26 14.21 -12.06
N MET A 39 -10.79 13.08 -11.56
CA MET A 39 -11.56 12.10 -12.35
C MET A 39 -13.00 11.98 -11.83
N GLU A 40 -13.93 11.69 -12.73
CA GLU A 40 -15.28 11.27 -12.33
C GLU A 40 -15.20 10.00 -11.49
N LEU A 41 -16.12 9.86 -10.52
CA LEU A 41 -16.05 8.79 -9.51
C LEU A 41 -15.95 7.40 -10.15
N ASN A 42 -16.76 7.12 -11.17
CA ASN A 42 -16.75 5.81 -11.85
C ASN A 42 -15.45 5.55 -12.60
N ASP A 43 -14.87 6.57 -13.23
CA ASP A 43 -13.61 6.45 -13.97
C ASP A 43 -12.43 6.26 -12.99
N SER A 44 -12.46 6.97 -11.86
CA SER A 44 -11.49 6.78 -10.77
C SER A 44 -11.57 5.36 -10.21
N GLU A 45 -12.78 4.87 -9.91
CA GLU A 45 -12.98 3.52 -9.39
C GLU A 45 -12.47 2.46 -10.37
N ALA A 46 -12.82 2.57 -11.65
CA ALA A 46 -12.37 1.64 -12.69
C ALA A 46 -10.84 1.62 -12.82
N LEU A 47 -10.18 2.79 -12.86
CA LEU A 47 -8.72 2.85 -12.95
C LEU A 47 -8.05 2.33 -11.68
N LEU A 48 -8.60 2.61 -10.50
CA LEU A 48 -8.07 2.07 -9.26
C LEU A 48 -8.21 0.54 -9.20
N ASP A 49 -9.29 -0.03 -9.72
CA ASP A 49 -9.46 -1.49 -9.83
C ASP A 49 -8.38 -2.11 -10.73
N ASP A 50 -8.16 -1.56 -11.92
CA ASP A 50 -7.11 -2.02 -12.84
C ASP A 50 -5.71 -1.96 -12.19
N LEU A 51 -5.41 -0.86 -11.49
CA LEU A 51 -4.13 -0.65 -10.82
C LEU A 51 -3.94 -1.61 -9.64
N TRP A 52 -4.98 -1.86 -8.86
CA TRP A 52 -4.94 -2.82 -7.75
C TRP A 52 -4.81 -4.25 -8.25
N GLU A 53 -5.56 -4.63 -9.29
CA GLU A 53 -5.43 -5.94 -9.94
C GLU A 53 -4.00 -6.14 -10.45
N HIS A 54 -3.41 -5.14 -11.12
CA HIS A 54 -2.04 -5.20 -11.59
C HIS A 54 -1.03 -5.31 -10.45
N ALA A 55 -1.12 -4.43 -9.46
CA ALA A 55 -0.12 -4.32 -8.39
C ALA A 55 -0.10 -5.52 -7.44
N THR A 56 -1.17 -6.31 -7.40
CA THR A 56 -1.31 -7.49 -6.53
C THR A 56 -1.07 -8.83 -7.23
N GLN A 57 -0.66 -8.82 -8.51
CA GLN A 57 -0.31 -10.05 -9.24
C GLN A 57 0.82 -10.82 -8.54
N GLU A 58 0.71 -12.15 -8.51
CA GLU A 58 1.67 -13.05 -7.86
C GLU A 58 3.13 -12.83 -8.29
N LYS A 59 3.37 -12.42 -9.54
CA LYS A 59 4.71 -12.13 -10.07
C LYS A 59 5.41 -10.93 -9.38
N PHE A 60 4.65 -10.08 -8.70
CA PHE A 60 5.15 -8.95 -7.90
C PHE A 60 5.16 -9.26 -6.40
N ALA A 61 4.68 -10.44 -6.00
CA ALA A 61 4.54 -10.83 -4.61
C ALA A 61 5.77 -11.62 -4.13
N TRP A 62 6.16 -11.35 -2.89
CA TRP A 62 7.08 -12.19 -2.14
C TRP A 62 6.44 -12.54 -0.80
N ARG A 63 6.58 -13.80 -0.38
CA ARG A 63 6.02 -14.31 0.88
C ARG A 63 7.12 -14.70 1.83
N HIS A 64 6.98 -14.26 3.08
CA HIS A 64 7.88 -14.61 4.16
C HIS A 64 7.20 -15.55 5.15
N GLU A 65 7.78 -16.74 5.33
CA GLU A 65 7.39 -17.68 6.38
C GLU A 65 8.16 -17.37 7.66
N TRP A 66 7.50 -16.70 8.60
CA TRP A 66 8.10 -16.22 9.84
C TRP A 66 8.61 -17.37 10.73
N LYS A 67 9.82 -17.19 11.26
CA LYS A 67 10.37 -17.96 12.38
C LYS A 67 10.72 -17.03 13.54
N VAL A 68 10.75 -17.59 14.75
CA VAL A 68 11.17 -16.83 15.94
C VAL A 68 12.60 -16.37 15.76
N GLY A 69 12.83 -15.07 15.87
CA GLY A 69 14.13 -14.44 15.69
C GLY A 69 14.33 -13.79 14.31
N ASP A 70 13.42 -13.97 13.36
CA ASP A 70 13.52 -13.33 12.05
C ASP A 70 13.40 -11.81 12.16
N LEU A 71 14.22 -11.11 11.37
CA LEU A 71 14.15 -9.68 11.14
C LEU A 71 13.84 -9.44 9.66
N LEU A 72 12.76 -8.70 9.40
CA LEU A 72 12.42 -8.22 8.07
C LEU A 72 12.52 -6.70 8.03
N ILE A 73 13.22 -6.19 7.02
CA ILE A 73 13.29 -4.77 6.70
C ILE A 73 12.75 -4.61 5.27
N TRP A 74 11.84 -3.68 5.06
CA TRP A 74 11.32 -3.35 3.74
C TRP A 74 11.27 -1.84 3.52
N ASP A 75 11.29 -1.44 2.26
CA ASP A 75 11.13 -0.06 1.82
C ASP A 75 9.64 0.29 1.68
N ASN A 76 9.13 1.15 2.57
CA ASN A 76 7.71 1.51 2.58
C ASN A 76 7.34 2.54 1.49
N TRP A 77 8.28 3.02 0.67
CA TRP A 77 7.96 3.82 -0.51
C TRP A 77 7.50 2.92 -1.66
N SER A 78 8.28 1.89 -1.97
CA SER A 78 8.09 1.10 -3.18
C SER A 78 7.47 -0.28 -2.94
N THR A 79 6.94 -0.55 -1.74
CA THR A 79 6.32 -1.85 -1.42
C THR A 79 5.00 -1.69 -0.71
N MET A 80 4.09 -2.62 -0.97
CA MET A 80 2.88 -2.85 -0.19
C MET A 80 3.02 -4.16 0.57
N HIS A 81 2.33 -4.28 1.70
CA HIS A 81 2.34 -5.50 2.48
C HIS A 81 0.94 -5.81 3.02
N HIS A 82 0.64 -7.10 3.15
CA HIS A 82 -0.56 -7.58 3.83
C HIS A 82 -0.17 -8.78 4.69
N ARG A 83 -1.07 -9.15 5.60
CA ARG A 83 -1.00 -10.41 6.33
C ARG A 83 -2.18 -11.27 5.91
N ASN A 84 -1.96 -12.57 5.77
CA ASN A 84 -3.08 -13.50 5.71
C ASN A 84 -3.77 -13.60 7.08
N PRO A 85 -5.05 -14.04 7.10
CA PRO A 85 -5.68 -14.53 8.32
C PRO A 85 -4.82 -15.62 8.97
N PHE A 86 -4.82 -15.68 10.29
CA PHE A 86 -4.22 -16.75 11.07
C PHE A 86 -5.17 -17.12 12.20
N ASP A 87 -4.97 -18.28 12.81
CA ASP A 87 -5.80 -18.75 13.92
C ASP A 87 -5.71 -17.78 15.12
N ASP A 88 -6.84 -17.15 15.46
CA ASP A 88 -6.93 -16.16 16.53
C ASP A 88 -6.68 -16.75 17.93
N SER A 89 -6.69 -18.08 18.08
CA SER A 89 -6.29 -18.75 19.32
C SER A 89 -4.76 -18.76 19.53
N GLN A 90 -3.98 -18.49 18.48
CA GLN A 90 -2.52 -18.46 18.53
C GLN A 90 -2.00 -17.09 18.95
N ARG A 91 -1.01 -17.07 19.85
CA ARG A 91 -0.34 -15.82 20.26
C ARG A 91 0.75 -15.44 19.25
N ARG A 92 0.66 -14.25 18.66
CA ARG A 92 1.68 -13.68 17.77
C ARG A 92 2.12 -12.30 18.28
N ILE A 93 3.41 -12.17 18.60
CA ILE A 93 4.02 -10.89 19.00
C ILE A 93 5.09 -10.49 17.98
N MET A 94 5.04 -9.22 17.57
CA MET A 94 6.03 -8.62 16.69
C MET A 94 6.51 -7.32 17.31
N HIS A 95 7.80 -7.05 17.21
CA HIS A 95 8.37 -5.75 17.51
C HIS A 95 8.59 -5.01 16.19
N ARG A 96 8.15 -3.76 16.11
CA ARG A 96 8.31 -2.91 14.93
C ARG A 96 8.90 -1.57 15.31
N THR A 97 9.84 -1.10 14.50
CA THR A 97 10.25 0.30 14.45
C THR A 97 9.92 0.88 13.07
N GLN A 98 9.76 2.19 12.98
CA GLN A 98 9.46 2.89 11.73
C GLN A 98 10.47 4.01 11.54
N ILE A 99 11.05 4.08 10.35
CA ILE A 99 11.95 5.17 9.96
C ILE A 99 11.09 6.23 9.27
N LYS A 100 11.24 7.49 9.69
CA LYS A 100 10.52 8.62 9.12
C LYS A 100 10.94 8.82 7.65
N GLY A 101 9.95 8.91 6.75
CA GLY A 101 10.17 9.25 5.34
C GLY A 101 10.23 10.76 5.06
N VAL A 102 10.36 11.11 3.79
CA VAL A 102 10.20 12.47 3.28
C VAL A 102 8.82 12.63 2.62
N VAL A 103 8.43 13.87 2.30
CA VAL A 103 7.17 14.13 1.56
C VAL A 103 7.34 13.59 0.13
N PRO A 104 6.41 12.75 -0.37
CA PRO A 104 6.44 12.33 -1.77
C PRO A 104 6.18 13.52 -2.71
N HIS A 105 6.96 13.60 -3.79
CA HIS A 105 6.87 14.64 -4.83
C HIS A 105 6.63 14.00 -6.20
#